data_AF-A0A9W6KR76-F1
#
_entry.id   AF-A0A9W6KR76-F1
#
_cell.length_a   1.000
_cell.length_b   1.000
_cell.length_c   1.000
_cell.angle_alpha   90.00
_cell.angle_beta   90.00
_cell.angle_gamma   90.00
#
_symmetry.space_group_name_H-M   'P 1'
#
loop_
_entity.id
_entity.type
_entity.pdbx_description
1 polymer ?
#
loop_
_entity_poly.entity_id
_entity_poly.type
_entity_poly.pdbx_seq_one_letter_code
_entity_poly.pdbx_strand_id
1 'polypeptide(L)'
;MPQLLAAGVTDMRPSVLLQRFDEAAELVPAIRARRSWFADIAAALGASAVPAGLDHADLHEGNVFADGERFFDWGDSVVGHPFGSMLVALRRGGDAARDAYLDGFTDLAPRAALLEDLRHARIAANVIRALTWQRAIAADPRADPAFADGPAVNLRQLLEPDPWNCP
;
A
#
# COMPACT_ATOMS: atom_id res chain seq x y z
N MET A 1 16.15 1.23 -7.49
CA MET A 1 15.46 0.13 -6.76
C MET A 1 16.40 -0.93 -6.18
N PRO A 2 17.40 -1.49 -6.91
CA PRO A 2 18.28 -2.53 -6.35
C PRO A 2 19.01 -2.12 -5.06
N GLN A 3 19.42 -0.85 -4.95
CA GLN A 3 20.07 -0.30 -3.76
C GLN A 3 19.15 -0.27 -2.52
N LEU A 4 17.86 0.02 -2.68
CA LEU A 4 16.89 0.02 -1.57
C LEU A 4 16.63 -1.39 -1.06
N LEU A 5 16.45 -2.34 -1.97
CA LEU A 5 16.31 -3.76 -1.63
C LEU A 5 17.59 -4.28 -0.93
N ALA A 6 18.77 -3.92 -1.44
CA ALA A 6 20.04 -4.27 -0.81
C ALA A 6 20.22 -3.62 0.58
N ALA A 7 19.61 -2.46 0.80
CA ALA A 7 19.57 -1.79 2.10
C ALA A 7 18.51 -2.37 3.06
N GLY A 8 17.75 -3.38 2.64
CA GLY A 8 16.76 -4.07 3.48
C GLY A 8 15.34 -3.50 3.41
N VAL A 9 15.06 -2.56 2.51
CA VAL A 9 13.68 -2.11 2.27
C VAL A 9 12.86 -3.29 1.74
N THR A 10 11.68 -3.51 2.31
CA THR A 10 10.88 -4.70 2.01
C THR A 10 10.40 -4.70 0.56
N ASP A 11 10.55 -5.82 -0.12
CA ASP A 11 10.03 -5.99 -1.49
C ASP A 11 8.53 -6.28 -1.49
N MET A 12 7.76 -5.35 -2.05
CA MET A 12 6.32 -5.39 -2.29
C MET A 12 5.99 -5.10 -3.76
N ARG A 13 6.94 -5.31 -4.67
CA ARG A 13 6.72 -5.12 -6.12
C ARG A 13 5.59 -6.01 -6.62
N PRO A 14 4.90 -5.64 -7.71
CA PRO A 14 3.80 -6.45 -8.25
C PRO A 14 4.14 -7.93 -8.48
N SER A 15 5.38 -8.23 -8.89
CA SER A 15 5.87 -9.59 -9.11
C SER A 15 5.87 -10.48 -7.86
N VAL A 16 5.88 -9.90 -6.66
CA VAL A 16 5.86 -10.65 -5.39
C VAL A 16 4.56 -10.46 -4.61
N LEU A 17 3.64 -9.60 -5.06
CA LEU A 17 2.42 -9.26 -4.31
C LEU A 17 1.56 -10.48 -3.99
N LEU A 18 1.45 -11.45 -4.90
CA LEU A 18 0.66 -12.65 -4.64
C LEU A 18 1.26 -13.52 -3.53
N GLN A 19 2.58 -13.60 -3.44
CA GLN A 19 3.26 -14.25 -2.31
C GLN A 19 2.99 -13.50 -1.00
N ARG A 20 3.05 -12.16 -1.03
CA ARG A 20 2.76 -11.31 0.14
C ARG A 20 1.31 -11.45 0.59
N PHE A 21 0.39 -11.62 -0.34
CA PHE A 21 -0.99 -11.94 -0.02
C PHE A 21 -1.11 -13.27 0.71
N ASP A 22 -0.40 -14.31 0.26
CA ASP A 22 -0.39 -15.61 0.91
C ASP A 22 0.18 -15.52 2.34
N GLU A 23 1.25 -14.75 2.55
CA GLU A 23 1.79 -14.44 3.87
C GLU A 23 0.76 -13.74 4.78
N ALA A 24 0.06 -12.73 4.25
CA ALA A 24 -0.98 -12.02 4.99
C ALA A 24 -2.20 -12.89 5.29
N ALA A 25 -2.48 -13.90 4.46
CA ALA A 25 -3.59 -14.83 4.68
C ALA A 25 -3.36 -15.76 5.87
N GLU A 26 -2.12 -15.90 6.37
CA GLU A 26 -1.86 -16.57 7.65
C GLU A 26 -2.37 -15.77 8.85
N LEU A 27 -2.43 -14.44 8.75
CA LEU A 27 -2.99 -13.56 9.79
C LEU A 27 -4.53 -13.55 9.77
N VAL A 28 -5.12 -13.59 8.57
CA VAL A 28 -6.58 -13.61 8.38
C VAL A 28 -6.96 -14.68 7.36
N PRO A 29 -7.14 -15.95 7.76
CA PRO A 29 -7.41 -17.07 6.84
C PRO A 29 -8.60 -16.87 5.89
N ALA A 30 -9.60 -16.09 6.30
CA ALA A 30 -10.78 -15.80 5.49
C ALA A 30 -10.44 -15.11 4.15
N ILE A 31 -9.35 -14.33 4.08
CA ILE A 31 -8.98 -13.64 2.84
C ILE A 31 -8.50 -14.62 1.76
N ARG A 32 -8.16 -15.88 2.08
CA ARG A 32 -7.76 -16.89 1.06
C ARG A 32 -8.80 -17.05 -0.06
N ALA A 33 -10.09 -16.86 0.26
CA ALA A 33 -11.16 -16.87 -0.74
C ALA A 33 -11.04 -15.76 -1.81
N ARG A 34 -10.29 -14.69 -1.52
CA ARG A 34 -10.05 -13.54 -2.40
C ARG A 34 -8.76 -13.66 -3.23
N ARG A 35 -8.01 -14.76 -3.09
CA ARG A 35 -6.69 -14.92 -3.71
C ARG A 35 -6.68 -14.76 -5.23
N SER A 36 -7.65 -15.34 -5.94
CA SER A 36 -7.73 -15.23 -7.41
C SER A 36 -7.93 -13.77 -7.84
N TRP A 37 -8.89 -13.08 -7.21
CA TRP A 37 -9.13 -11.66 -7.46
C TRP A 37 -7.90 -10.80 -7.15
N PHE A 38 -7.18 -11.11 -6.07
CA PHE A 38 -5.94 -10.40 -5.75
C PHE A 38 -4.82 -10.69 -6.76
N ALA A 39 -4.77 -11.89 -7.34
CA ALA A 39 -3.83 -12.21 -8.41
C ALA A 39 -4.08 -11.34 -9.66
N ASP A 40 -5.36 -11.09 -10.00
CA ASP A 40 -5.72 -10.19 -11.10
C ASP A 40 -5.25 -8.75 -10.83
N ILE A 41 -5.41 -8.28 -9.59
CA ILE A 41 -4.91 -6.96 -9.14
C ILE A 41 -3.38 -6.89 -9.25
N ALA A 42 -2.67 -7.90 -8.76
CA ALA A 42 -1.21 -7.96 -8.84
C ALA A 42 -0.72 -7.98 -10.29
N ALA A 43 -1.42 -8.70 -11.18
CA ALA A 43 -1.12 -8.73 -12.61
C ALA A 43 -1.38 -7.36 -13.26
N ALA A 44 -2.50 -6.70 -12.94
CA ALA A 44 -2.81 -5.37 -13.44
C ALA A 44 -1.74 -4.34 -13.03
N LEU A 45 -1.33 -4.33 -11.76
CA LEU A 45 -0.23 -3.48 -11.29
C LEU A 45 1.11 -3.83 -11.93
N GLY A 46 1.34 -5.09 -12.28
CA GLY A 46 2.52 -5.53 -13.02
C GLY A 46 2.55 -5.06 -14.48
N ALA A 47 1.39 -4.74 -15.04
CA ALA A 47 1.23 -4.20 -16.39
C ALA A 47 1.11 -2.67 -16.45
N SER A 48 1.07 -1.99 -15.29
CA SER A 48 1.04 -0.53 -15.23
C SER A 48 2.26 0.10 -15.91
N ALA A 49 2.04 1.24 -16.57
CA ALA A 49 3.13 2.06 -17.09
C ALA A 49 3.89 2.80 -15.97
N VAL A 50 3.31 2.88 -14.76
CA VAL A 50 3.95 3.45 -13.58
C VAL A 50 4.85 2.38 -12.96
N PRO A 51 6.19 2.55 -12.98
CA PRO A 51 7.07 1.55 -12.43
C PRO A 51 6.97 1.50 -10.90
N ALA A 52 7.26 0.33 -10.34
CA ALA A 52 7.44 0.22 -8.90
C ALA A 52 8.56 1.14 -8.40
N GLY A 53 8.31 1.80 -7.27
CA GLY A 53 9.19 2.78 -6.64
C GLY A 53 9.21 2.62 -5.13
N LEU A 54 9.65 3.67 -4.44
CA LEU A 54 9.56 3.75 -2.99
C LEU A 54 8.13 4.18 -2.60
N ASP A 55 7.47 3.39 -1.76
CA ASP A 55 6.18 3.70 -1.15
C ASP A 55 6.40 3.93 0.35
N HIS A 56 5.85 5.02 0.89
CA HIS A 56 5.92 5.34 2.32
C HIS A 56 5.08 4.37 3.17
N ALA A 57 3.98 3.82 2.62
CA ALA A 57 3.00 2.93 3.25
C ALA A 57 2.22 3.47 4.48
N ASP A 58 2.60 4.63 5.02
CA ASP A 58 1.91 5.34 6.11
C ASP A 58 1.94 6.87 5.94
N LEU A 59 1.74 7.35 4.71
CA LEU A 59 1.75 8.79 4.45
C LEU A 59 0.45 9.45 4.95
N HIS A 60 0.60 10.30 5.97
CA HIS A 60 -0.45 11.17 6.50
C HIS A 60 0.14 12.48 7.00
N GLU A 61 -0.69 13.49 7.28
CA GLU A 61 -0.25 14.82 7.72
C GLU A 61 0.63 14.80 8.98
N GLY A 62 0.44 13.83 9.87
CA GLY A 62 1.31 13.62 11.03
C GLY A 62 2.76 13.26 10.68
N ASN A 63 3.04 12.79 9.46
CA ASN A 63 4.36 12.42 8.95
C ASN A 63 4.93 13.46 7.97
N VAL A 64 4.34 14.65 7.93
CA VAL A 64 4.79 15.80 7.13
C VAL A 64 5.32 16.88 8.05
N PHE A 65 6.50 17.44 7.75
CA PHE A 65 7.01 18.60 8.49
C PHE A 65 6.14 19.85 8.23
N ALA A 66 6.21 20.83 9.13
CA ALA A 66 5.38 22.04 9.05
C ALA A 66 5.60 22.90 7.79
N ASP A 67 6.72 22.70 7.08
CA ASP A 67 6.98 23.34 5.79
C ASP A 67 6.27 22.64 4.61
N GLY A 68 5.69 21.45 4.83
CA GLY A 68 4.95 20.71 3.82
C GLY A 68 5.82 19.99 2.78
N GLU A 69 7.14 20.17 2.82
CA GLU A 69 8.06 19.72 1.77
C GLU A 69 8.87 18.48 2.17
N ARG A 70 8.90 18.16 3.46
CA ARG A 70 9.68 17.06 4.00
C ARG A 70 8.78 16.04 4.68
N PHE A 71 9.10 14.77 4.45
CA PHE A 71 8.41 13.61 5.04
C PHE A 71 9.35 12.85 5.98
N PHE A 72 8.81 12.30 7.06
CA PHE A 72 9.56 11.48 8.02
C PHE A 72 8.79 10.22 8.38
N ASP A 73 9.38 9.38 9.23
CA ASP A 73 8.81 8.08 9.64
C ASP A 73 8.71 7.05 8.50
N TRP A 74 9.85 6.82 7.83
CA TRP A 74 9.99 5.85 6.75
C TRP A 74 10.06 4.39 7.23
N GLY A 75 9.69 4.09 8.48
CA GLY A 75 9.81 2.75 9.07
C GLY A 75 8.97 1.68 8.36
N ASP A 76 7.83 2.08 7.81
CA ASP A 76 6.92 1.22 7.06
C ASP A 76 7.23 1.13 5.56
N SER A 77 8.26 1.82 5.09
CA SER A 77 8.48 1.97 3.66
C SER A 77 8.82 0.65 2.96
N VAL A 78 8.34 0.55 1.72
CA VAL A 78 8.52 -0.64 0.87
C VAL A 78 8.92 -0.24 -0.54
N VAL A 79 9.48 -1.19 -1.28
CA VAL A 79 9.60 -1.08 -2.74
C VAL A 79 8.34 -1.70 -3.35
N GLY A 80 7.43 -0.88 -3.86
CA GLY A 80 6.10 -1.29 -4.33
C GLY A 80 5.53 -0.35 -5.37
N HIS A 81 4.23 -0.45 -5.68
CA HIS A 81 3.59 0.54 -6.56
C HIS A 81 3.44 1.87 -5.79
N PRO A 82 3.91 3.02 -6.33
CA PRO A 82 3.98 4.27 -5.56
C PRO A 82 2.61 4.75 -5.06
N PHE A 83 1.54 4.39 -5.79
CA PHE A 83 0.17 4.77 -5.42
C PHE A 83 -0.35 4.06 -4.15
N GLY A 84 0.40 3.10 -3.59
CA GLY A 84 0.07 2.47 -2.30
C GLY A 84 -0.03 3.48 -1.15
N SER A 85 0.81 4.53 -1.14
CA SER A 85 0.79 5.62 -0.16
C SER A 85 -0.57 6.32 -0.05
N MET A 86 -1.36 6.31 -1.14
CA MET A 86 -2.67 6.96 -1.19
C MET A 86 -3.75 6.21 -0.40
N LEU A 87 -3.48 4.98 0.08
CA LEU A 87 -4.39 4.29 1.01
C LEU A 87 -4.64 5.10 2.28
N VAL A 88 -3.59 5.73 2.81
CA VAL A 88 -3.66 6.51 4.05
C VAL A 88 -3.91 7.98 3.73
N ALA A 89 -3.15 8.55 2.79
CA ALA A 89 -3.21 9.99 2.47
C ALA A 89 -4.62 10.45 2.06
N LEU A 90 -5.37 9.63 1.33
CA LEU A 90 -6.73 9.99 0.87
C LEU A 90 -7.80 9.96 1.95
N ARG A 91 -7.53 9.41 3.14
CA ARG A 91 -8.49 9.44 4.25
C ARG A 91 -8.82 10.87 4.69
N ARG A 92 -7.92 11.83 4.43
CA ARG A 92 -8.10 13.25 4.76
C ARG A 92 -7.91 14.20 3.57
N GLY A 93 -7.23 13.78 2.51
CA GLY A 93 -6.93 14.63 1.34
C GLY A 93 -8.02 14.73 0.26
N GLY A 94 -8.93 13.75 0.17
CA GLY A 94 -10.01 13.73 -0.83
C GLY A 94 -9.55 13.79 -2.29
N ASP A 95 -10.47 14.15 -3.19
CA ASP A 95 -10.22 14.12 -4.64
C ASP A 95 -9.18 15.14 -5.13
N ALA A 96 -9.08 16.30 -4.50
CA ALA A 96 -8.08 17.30 -4.88
C ALA A 96 -6.64 16.78 -4.65
N ALA A 97 -6.40 16.09 -3.52
CA ALA A 97 -5.10 15.48 -3.25
C ALA A 97 -4.82 14.30 -4.20
N ARG A 98 -5.84 13.50 -4.51
CA ARG A 98 -5.76 12.44 -5.52
C ARG A 98 -5.33 13.00 -6.87
N ASP A 99 -5.99 14.05 -7.32
CA ASP A 99 -5.77 14.63 -8.64
C ASP A 99 -4.38 15.25 -8.74
N ALA A 100 -3.99 16.07 -7.76
CA ALA A 100 -2.64 16.65 -7.71
C ALA A 100 -1.53 15.60 -7.67
N TYR A 101 -1.73 14.49 -6.93
CA TYR A 101 -0.74 13.41 -6.87
C TYR A 101 -0.59 12.68 -8.21
N LEU A 102 -1.71 12.38 -8.88
CA LEU A 102 -1.69 11.65 -10.14
C LEU A 102 -1.24 12.51 -11.33
N ASP A 103 -1.36 13.84 -11.26
CA ASP A 103 -0.84 14.75 -12.29
C ASP A 103 0.66 14.55 -12.54
N GLY A 104 1.42 14.18 -11.50
CA GLY A 104 2.85 13.86 -11.58
C GLY A 104 3.22 12.60 -12.37
N PHE A 105 2.21 11.84 -12.85
CA PHE A 105 2.39 10.60 -13.61
C PHE A 105 1.71 10.63 -14.98
N THR A 106 1.18 11.79 -15.39
CA THR A 106 0.41 11.94 -16.64
C THR A 106 1.26 11.81 -17.90
N ASP A 107 2.58 11.90 -17.79
CA ASP A 107 3.55 11.59 -18.83
C ASP A 107 3.70 10.08 -19.08
N LEU A 108 3.32 9.24 -18.11
CA LEU A 108 3.44 7.78 -18.20
C LEU A 108 2.18 7.09 -18.72
N ALA A 109 0.99 7.59 -18.36
CA ALA A 109 -0.27 7.01 -18.81
C ALA A 109 -1.44 8.02 -18.81
N PRO A 110 -2.50 7.77 -19.60
CA PRO A 110 -3.72 8.56 -19.55
C PRO A 110 -4.34 8.56 -18.15
N ARG A 111 -4.98 9.67 -17.77
CA ARG A 111 -5.64 9.86 -16.46
C ARG A 111 -6.51 8.68 -16.04
N ALA A 112 -7.30 8.12 -16.95
CA ALA A 112 -8.19 6.99 -16.67
C ALA A 112 -7.42 5.73 -16.25
N ALA A 113 -6.27 5.44 -16.88
CA ALA A 113 -5.42 4.31 -16.49
C ALA A 113 -4.79 4.53 -15.12
N LEU A 114 -4.33 5.76 -14.83
CA LEU A 114 -3.77 6.11 -13.52
C LEU A 114 -4.77 5.97 -12.37
N LEU A 115 -6.05 6.26 -12.62
CA LEU A 115 -7.13 6.06 -11.64
C LEU A 115 -7.39 4.57 -11.37
N GLU A 116 -7.37 3.73 -12.40
CA GLU A 116 -7.47 2.27 -12.21
C GLU A 116 -6.25 1.71 -11.47
N ASP A 117 -5.04 2.15 -11.81
CA ASP A 117 -3.82 1.77 -11.09
C ASP A 117 -3.88 2.20 -9.62
N LEU A 118 -4.42 3.40 -9.34
CA LEU A 118 -4.60 3.88 -7.97
C LEU A 118 -5.58 2.97 -7.21
N ARG A 119 -6.70 2.59 -7.82
CA ARG A 119 -7.67 1.67 -7.21
C ARG A 119 -7.01 0.34 -6.85
N HIS A 120 -6.31 -0.28 -7.81
CA HIS A 120 -5.59 -1.53 -7.59
C HIS A 120 -4.49 -1.40 -6.52
N ALA A 121 -3.72 -0.31 -6.55
CA ALA A 121 -2.63 -0.08 -5.60
C ALA A 121 -3.16 0.12 -4.17
N ARG A 122 -4.30 0.80 -3.99
CA ARG A 122 -4.95 0.93 -2.66
C ARG A 122 -5.44 -0.40 -2.12
N ILE A 123 -5.92 -1.30 -2.98
CA ILE A 123 -6.28 -2.66 -2.56
C ILE A 123 -5.02 -3.40 -2.09
N ALA A 124 -3.95 -3.40 -2.90
CA ALA A 124 -2.68 -4.02 -2.55
C ALA A 124 -2.04 -3.43 -1.28
N ALA A 125 -2.20 -2.13 -1.05
CA ALA A 125 -1.67 -1.45 0.13
C ALA A 125 -2.26 -1.96 1.46
N ASN A 126 -3.43 -2.60 1.46
CA ASN A 126 -3.96 -3.25 2.66
C ASN A 126 -3.07 -4.42 3.11
N VAL A 127 -2.55 -5.20 2.16
CA VAL A 127 -1.58 -6.28 2.41
C VAL A 127 -0.26 -5.70 2.88
N ILE A 128 0.24 -4.66 2.20
CA ILE A 128 1.50 -3.98 2.54
C ILE A 128 1.45 -3.51 3.99
N ARG A 129 0.47 -2.67 4.34
CA ARG A 129 0.34 -2.08 5.68
C ARG A 129 0.14 -3.14 6.77
N ALA A 130 -0.57 -4.22 6.49
CA ALA A 130 -0.72 -5.30 7.46
C ALA A 130 0.62 -6.00 7.75
N LEU A 131 1.41 -6.30 6.72
CA LEU A 131 2.69 -6.97 6.88
C LEU A 131 3.78 -6.06 7.47
N THR A 132 3.78 -4.76 7.14
CA THR A 132 4.73 -3.80 7.75
C THR A 132 4.44 -3.63 9.24
N TRP A 133 3.16 -3.47 9.60
CA TRP A 133 2.75 -3.34 10.99
C TRP A 133 2.98 -4.64 11.79
N GLN A 134 2.65 -5.80 11.23
CA GLN A 134 2.94 -7.09 11.85
C GLN A 134 4.44 -7.27 12.14
N ARG A 135 5.30 -6.86 11.21
CA ARG A 135 6.75 -6.91 11.38
C ARG A 135 7.22 -5.95 12.48
N ALA A 136 6.68 -4.74 12.54
CA ALA A 136 7.01 -3.76 13.58
C ALA A 136 6.63 -4.25 14.98
N ILE A 137 5.41 -4.80 15.15
CA ILE A 137 4.96 -5.38 16.43
C ILE A 137 5.84 -6.56 16.83
N ALA A 138 6.16 -7.46 15.89
CA ALA A 138 6.99 -8.63 16.18
C ALA A 138 8.44 -8.27 16.55
N ALA A 139 8.93 -7.09 16.13
CA ALA A 139 10.29 -6.64 16.37
C ALA A 139 10.48 -5.91 17.72
N ASP A 140 9.42 -5.35 18.33
CA ASP A 140 9.51 -4.64 19.61
C ASP A 140 8.79 -5.41 20.73
N PRO A 141 9.51 -5.99 21.71
CA PRO A 141 8.87 -6.66 22.86
C PRO A 141 8.08 -5.71 23.76
N ARG A 142 8.19 -4.39 23.56
CA ARG A 142 7.43 -3.35 24.27
C ARG A 142 6.25 -2.83 23.45
N ALA A 143 5.95 -3.43 22.29
CA ALA A 143 4.81 -3.04 21.49
C ALA A 143 3.54 -3.01 22.34
N ASP A 144 2.80 -1.90 22.26
CA ASP A 144 1.57 -1.73 23.04
C ASP A 144 0.53 -2.76 22.57
N PRO A 145 0.01 -3.62 23.48
CA PRO A 145 -1.02 -4.60 23.16
C PRO A 145 -2.26 -4.01 22.48
N ALA A 146 -2.56 -2.72 22.67
CA ALA A 146 -3.65 -2.04 22.01
C ALA A 146 -3.55 -2.05 20.47
N PHE A 147 -2.35 -2.23 19.91
CA PHE A 147 -2.13 -2.27 18.46
C PHE A 147 -2.02 -3.69 17.89
N ALA A 148 -2.09 -4.74 18.73
CA ALA A 148 -1.88 -6.13 18.30
C ALA A 148 -2.83 -6.56 17.17
N ASP A 149 -4.07 -6.08 17.18
CA ASP A 149 -5.08 -6.42 16.16
C ASP A 149 -5.02 -5.55 14.90
N GLY A 150 -4.20 -4.50 14.89
CA GLY A 150 -4.08 -3.53 13.80
C GLY A 150 -3.88 -4.17 12.41
N PRO A 151 -2.91 -5.10 12.24
CA PRO A 151 -2.72 -5.83 11.00
C PRO A 151 -3.98 -6.56 10.50
N ALA A 152 -4.66 -7.28 11.39
CA ALA A 152 -5.84 -8.06 11.05
C ALA A 152 -7.05 -7.18 10.71
N VAL A 153 -7.23 -6.06 11.44
CA VAL A 153 -8.27 -5.07 11.13
C VAL A 153 -8.11 -4.51 9.73
N ASN A 154 -6.88 -4.22 9.31
CA ASN A 154 -6.64 -3.71 7.98
C ASN A 154 -6.93 -4.75 6.88
N LEU A 155 -6.48 -5.99 7.06
CA LEU A 155 -6.72 -7.08 6.10
C LEU A 155 -8.20 -7.40 5.89
N ARG A 156 -9.04 -7.27 6.93
CA ARG A 156 -10.48 -7.53 6.82
C ARG A 156 -11.17 -6.60 5.81
N GLN A 157 -10.61 -5.44 5.47
CA GLN A 157 -11.15 -4.59 4.41
C GLN A 157 -11.20 -5.30 3.05
N LEU A 158 -10.33 -6.29 2.81
CA LEU A 158 -10.35 -7.11 1.58
C LEU A 158 -11.56 -8.04 1.47
N LEU A 159 -12.34 -8.19 2.55
CA LEU A 159 -13.56 -9.00 2.55
C LEU A 159 -14.79 -8.22 2.10
N GLU A 160 -14.73 -6.89 2.13
CA GLU A 160 -15.82 -6.01 1.71
C GLU A 160 -15.99 -5.99 0.18
N PRO A 161 -17.20 -5.78 -0.35
CA PRO A 161 -17.42 -5.56 -1.78
C PRO A 161 -16.75 -4.25 -2.21
N ASP A 162 -15.73 -4.34 -3.08
CA ASP A 162 -14.80 -3.27 -3.50
C ASP A 162 -14.76 -2.07 -2.52
N PRO A 163 -13.94 -2.14 -1.45
CA PRO A 163 -13.93 -1.14 -0.39
C PRO A 163 -13.55 0.27 -0.86
N TRP A 164 -13.10 0.42 -2.11
CA TRP A 164 -12.63 1.68 -2.67
C TRP A 164 -13.41 2.11 -3.92
N ASN A 165 -14.57 1.50 -4.17
CA ASN A 165 -15.50 1.95 -5.19
C ASN A 165 -16.14 3.28 -4.72
N CYS A 166 -15.47 4.39 -5.00
CA CYS A 166 -16.10 5.70 -5.01
C CYS A 166 -16.62 5.92 -6.43
N PRO A 167 -17.88 6.34 -6.63
CA PRO A 167 -18.34 6.76 -7.95
C PRO A 167 -17.49 7.90 -8.52
#